data_AF-A0A2D3D620-F1
#
_entry.id   AF-A0A2D3D620-F1
#
_cell.length_a   1.000
_cell.length_b   1.000
_cell.length_c   1.000
_cell.angle_alpha   90.00
_cell.angle_beta   90.00
_cell.angle_gamma   90.00
#
_symmetry.space_group_name_H-M   'P 1'
#
loop_
_entity.id
_entity.type
_entity.pdbx_description
1 polymer ?
#
loop_
_entity_poly.entity_id
_entity_poly.type
_entity_poly.pdbx_seq_one_letter_code
_entity_poly.pdbx_strand_id
1 'polypeptide(L)'
;MDAHAQAMWDLMERTMRSERWRPGDDGDAQRRYRDACRAMSGDHALFDAVIAKIIDPGLDPERFTLLAERERLDQRGKLQAAQVMAELADKVMYKAGWNVQRAVRAHYRRDVPRAFAELAAGIPESADRLGAYRVAAMASWLVNDPAMEFKAHLDRLWDAIGEDDMRTSLSRAFANALVPAYARGDAPEHARDRLAEDETARLDGGPAADADAALRRMTRPGAATRR
;
A
#
# COMPACT_ATOMS: atom_id res chain seq x y z
N MET A 1 17.60 -16.33 -5.23
CA MET A 1 17.09 -15.36 -4.24
C MET A 1 18.03 -15.36 -3.05
N ASP A 2 18.71 -14.24 -2.79
CA ASP A 2 19.52 -14.09 -1.58
C ASP A 2 18.67 -14.03 -0.30
N ALA A 3 19.32 -14.02 0.86
CA ALA A 3 18.65 -14.12 2.15
C ALA A 3 17.70 -12.95 2.43
N HIS A 4 18.04 -11.72 2.00
CA HIS A 4 17.22 -10.54 2.24
C HIS A 4 16.02 -10.51 1.29
N ALA A 5 16.23 -10.84 0.02
CA ALA A 5 15.17 -11.00 -0.96
C ALA A 5 14.18 -12.10 -0.53
N GLN A 6 14.68 -13.24 -0.05
CA GLN A 6 13.83 -14.31 0.48
C GLN A 6 13.04 -13.86 1.71
N ALA A 7 13.66 -13.09 2.61
CA ALA A 7 12.97 -12.55 3.78
C ALA A 7 11.84 -11.59 3.38
N MET A 8 12.05 -10.69 2.41
CA MET A 8 11.01 -9.79 1.92
C MET A 8 9.91 -10.53 1.16
N TRP A 9 10.26 -11.53 0.34
CA TRP A 9 9.28 -12.40 -0.30
C TRP A 9 8.41 -13.11 0.74
N ASP A 10 9.02 -13.74 1.74
CA ASP A 10 8.30 -14.43 2.82
C ASP A 10 7.44 -13.47 3.64
N LEU A 11 7.93 -12.26 3.93
CA LEU A 11 7.16 -11.22 4.61
C LEU A 11 5.87 -10.93 3.84
N MET A 12 5.96 -10.66 2.54
CA MET A 12 4.79 -10.29 1.75
C MET A 12 3.87 -11.50 1.52
N GLU A 13 4.43 -12.66 1.15
CA GLU A 13 3.64 -13.80 0.67
C GLU A 13 3.13 -14.73 1.75
N ARG A 14 3.86 -14.87 2.86
CA ARG A 14 3.47 -15.78 3.96
C ARG A 14 2.92 -15.00 5.15
N THR A 15 3.55 -13.89 5.47
CA THR A 15 3.30 -13.19 6.73
C THR A 15 2.21 -12.14 6.60
N MET A 16 2.28 -11.23 5.64
CA MET A 16 1.29 -10.18 5.42
C MET A 16 -0.05 -10.72 4.87
N ARG A 17 -0.04 -11.89 4.24
CA ARG A 17 -1.27 -12.60 3.84
C ARG A 17 -1.99 -13.28 5.02
N SER A 18 -1.36 -13.33 6.19
CA SER A 18 -1.92 -13.93 7.41
C SER A 18 -2.42 -12.86 8.37
N GLU A 19 -3.55 -13.10 9.03
CA GLU A 19 -4.08 -12.23 10.09
C GLU A 19 -3.38 -12.43 11.44
N ARG A 20 -2.43 -13.35 11.55
CA ARG A 20 -1.81 -13.73 12.83
C ARG A 20 -0.59 -12.88 13.20
N TRP A 21 0.18 -12.43 12.21
CA TRP A 21 1.44 -11.76 12.46
C TRP A 21 1.26 -10.31 12.88
N ARG A 22 1.90 -9.88 13.97
CA ARG A 22 1.91 -8.47 14.38
C ARG A 22 3.34 -7.91 14.30
N PRO A 23 3.53 -6.71 13.75
CA PRO A 23 4.81 -6.02 13.87
C PRO A 23 5.15 -5.80 15.34
N GLY A 24 6.20 -6.46 15.82
CA GLY A 24 6.56 -6.50 17.25
C GLY A 24 6.61 -7.91 17.85
N ASP A 25 6.17 -8.93 17.13
CA ASP A 25 6.40 -10.32 17.52
C ASP A 25 7.92 -10.60 17.53
N ASP A 26 8.51 -10.90 18.69
CA ASP A 26 9.97 -11.06 18.85
C ASP A 26 10.49 -12.45 18.43
N GLY A 27 10.23 -12.81 17.17
CA GLY A 27 10.67 -14.08 16.57
C GLY A 27 11.84 -13.95 15.59
N ASP A 28 12.43 -15.09 15.22
CA ASP A 28 13.49 -15.18 14.18
C ASP A 28 13.05 -14.59 12.83
N ALA A 29 11.77 -14.75 12.47
CA ALA A 29 11.21 -14.16 11.25
C ALA A 29 11.26 -12.63 11.30
N GLN A 30 10.87 -12.03 12.43
CA GLN A 30 10.85 -10.58 12.61
C GLN A 30 12.26 -9.98 12.53
N ARG A 31 13.25 -10.65 13.13
CA ARG A 31 14.66 -10.25 13.00
C ARG A 31 15.11 -10.26 11.55
N ARG A 32 14.84 -11.33 10.81
CA ARG A 32 15.16 -11.41 9.38
C ARG A 32 14.48 -10.32 8.54
N TYR A 33 13.23 -9.99 8.83
CA TYR A 33 12.53 -8.89 8.14
C TYR A 33 13.16 -7.54 8.45
N ARG A 34 13.47 -7.26 9.71
CA ARG A 34 14.17 -6.04 10.12
C ARG A 34 15.56 -5.95 9.47
N ASP A 35 16.31 -7.04 9.42
CA ASP A 35 17.63 -7.06 8.78
C ASP A 35 17.55 -6.81 7.27
N ALA A 36 16.58 -7.43 6.57
CA ALA A 36 16.34 -7.13 5.16
C ALA A 36 15.83 -5.69 4.93
N CYS A 37 15.03 -5.14 5.85
CA CYS A 37 14.64 -3.73 5.84
C CYS A 37 15.83 -2.77 5.97
N ARG A 38 16.82 -3.12 6.79
CA ARG A 38 18.09 -2.36 6.90
C ARG A 38 18.90 -2.44 5.62
N ALA A 39 18.96 -3.63 5.01
CA ALA A 39 19.70 -3.83 3.77
C ALA A 39 19.16 -2.98 2.61
N MET A 40 17.83 -2.81 2.51
CA MET A 40 17.19 -1.96 1.49
C MET A 40 17.61 -0.49 1.51
N SER A 41 18.25 -0.01 2.57
CA SER A 41 18.76 1.36 2.58
C SER A 41 19.88 1.59 1.58
N GLY A 42 20.72 0.58 1.34
CA GLY A 42 21.77 0.59 0.31
C GLY A 42 21.50 -0.35 -0.87
N ASP A 43 20.61 -1.33 -0.71
CA ASP A 43 20.20 -2.26 -1.76
C ASP A 43 18.94 -1.76 -2.48
N HIS A 44 19.14 -0.91 -3.49
CA HIS A 44 18.06 -0.36 -4.30
C HIS A 44 17.37 -1.43 -5.18
N ALA A 45 18.05 -2.52 -5.51
CA ALA A 45 17.46 -3.62 -6.29
C ALA A 45 16.43 -4.38 -5.45
N LEU A 46 16.76 -4.67 -4.18
CA LEU A 46 15.80 -5.24 -3.24
C LEU A 46 14.62 -4.30 -2.98
N PHE A 47 14.88 -3.01 -2.82
CA PHE A 47 13.82 -2.00 -2.69
C PHE A 47 12.87 -2.02 -3.89
N ASP A 48 13.40 -1.99 -5.12
CA ASP A 48 12.61 -2.02 -6.35
C ASP A 48 11.75 -3.29 -6.44
N ALA A 49 12.29 -4.45 -6.04
CA ALA A 49 11.55 -5.71 -5.99
C ALA A 49 10.37 -5.67 -5.02
N VAL A 50 10.56 -5.09 -3.83
CA VAL A 50 9.48 -4.89 -2.85
C VAL A 50 8.41 -3.96 -3.40
N ILE A 51 8.79 -2.81 -3.96
CA ILE A 51 7.83 -1.88 -4.58
C ILE A 51 7.07 -2.55 -5.72
N ALA A 52 7.75 -3.31 -6.56
CA ALA A 52 7.13 -4.05 -7.65
C ALA A 52 6.06 -5.02 -7.15
N LYS A 53 6.34 -5.74 -6.06
CA LYS A 53 5.40 -6.65 -5.41
C LYS A 53 4.23 -5.92 -4.73
N ILE A 54 4.41 -4.67 -4.31
CA ILE A 54 3.31 -3.82 -3.80
C ILE A 54 2.41 -3.36 -4.94
N ILE A 55 3.01 -2.88 -6.05
CA ILE A 55 2.28 -2.46 -7.25
C ILE A 55 1.48 -3.62 -7.82
N ASP A 56 2.10 -4.81 -7.89
CA ASP A 56 1.50 -6.04 -8.36
C ASP A 56 1.70 -7.18 -7.36
N PRO A 57 0.75 -7.39 -6.43
CA PRO A 57 0.81 -8.51 -5.48
C PRO A 57 0.84 -9.88 -6.17
N GLY A 58 0.39 -9.98 -7.42
CA GLY A 58 0.47 -11.18 -8.26
C GLY A 58 1.85 -11.44 -8.88
N LEU A 59 2.83 -10.54 -8.71
CA LEU A 59 4.19 -10.70 -9.25
C LEU A 59 4.80 -12.02 -8.78
N ASP A 60 5.23 -12.84 -9.74
CA ASP A 60 5.77 -14.17 -9.47
C ASP A 60 7.18 -14.13 -8.83
N PRO A 61 7.64 -15.24 -8.21
CA PRO A 61 8.93 -15.29 -7.55
C PRO A 61 10.12 -15.06 -8.50
N GLU A 62 9.99 -15.42 -9.77
CA GLU A 62 11.06 -15.27 -10.76
C GLU A 62 11.29 -13.81 -11.09
N ARG A 63 10.22 -13.04 -11.38
CA ARG A 63 10.27 -11.61 -11.60
C ARG A 63 10.70 -10.85 -10.35
N PHE A 64 10.26 -11.28 -9.17
CA PHE A 64 10.75 -10.68 -7.92
C PHE A 64 12.26 -10.92 -7.75
N THR A 65 12.74 -12.15 -7.97
CA THR A 65 14.17 -12.48 -7.91
C THR A 65 14.96 -11.67 -8.93
N LEU A 66 14.45 -11.56 -10.16
CA LEU A 66 15.06 -10.78 -11.25
C LEU A 66 15.30 -9.33 -10.83
N LEU A 67 14.32 -8.71 -10.17
CA LEU A 67 14.45 -7.34 -9.66
C LEU A 67 15.43 -7.27 -8.49
N ALA A 68 15.28 -8.15 -7.50
CA ALA A 68 16.08 -8.12 -6.27
C ALA A 68 17.57 -8.38 -6.53
N GLU A 69 17.90 -9.20 -7.53
CA GLU A 69 19.27 -9.57 -7.86
C GLU A 69 19.84 -8.74 -9.04
N ARG A 70 19.12 -7.70 -9.49
CA ARG A 70 19.43 -6.92 -10.70
C ARG A 70 20.91 -6.55 -10.84
N GLU A 71 21.55 -6.11 -9.76
CA GLU A 71 22.94 -5.65 -9.81
C GLU A 71 23.94 -6.76 -10.16
N ARG A 72 23.59 -8.02 -9.88
CA ARG A 72 24.41 -9.21 -10.14
C ARG A 72 24.16 -9.85 -11.51
N LEU A 73 23.17 -9.36 -12.25
CA LEU A 73 22.81 -9.89 -13.57
C LEU A 73 23.75 -9.39 -14.67
N ASP A 74 23.78 -10.12 -15.77
CA ASP A 74 24.36 -9.63 -17.02
C ASP A 74 23.51 -8.50 -17.63
N GLN A 75 23.99 -7.89 -18.72
CA GLN A 75 23.30 -6.78 -19.37
C GLN A 75 21.88 -7.16 -19.83
N ARG A 76 21.67 -8.40 -20.27
CA ARG A 76 20.36 -8.87 -20.72
C ARG A 76 19.40 -8.97 -19.54
N GLY A 77 19.82 -9.54 -18.43
CA GLY A 77 19.02 -9.62 -17.20
C GLY A 77 18.69 -8.23 -16.64
N LYS A 78 19.63 -7.29 -16.68
CA LYS A 78 19.38 -5.89 -16.28
C LYS A 78 18.32 -5.23 -17.16
N LEU A 79 18.35 -5.46 -18.47
CA LEU A 79 17.32 -4.97 -19.39
C LEU A 79 15.95 -5.60 -19.11
N GLN A 80 15.90 -6.90 -18.81
CA GLN A 80 14.64 -7.57 -18.43
C GLN A 80 14.08 -7.02 -17.11
N ALA A 81 14.93 -6.79 -16.10
CA ALA A 81 14.52 -6.15 -14.85
C ALA A 81 13.97 -4.74 -15.08
N ALA A 82 14.64 -3.94 -15.94
CA ALA A 82 14.17 -2.61 -16.30
C ALA A 82 12.82 -2.64 -17.04
N GLN A 83 12.60 -3.61 -17.92
CA GLN A 83 11.30 -3.81 -18.59
C GLN A 83 10.18 -4.10 -17.58
N VAL A 84 10.42 -4.97 -16.59
CA VAL A 84 9.45 -5.24 -15.52
C VAL A 84 9.11 -3.95 -14.76
N MET A 85 10.11 -3.15 -14.38
CA MET A 85 9.85 -1.87 -13.69
C MET A 85 9.11 -0.86 -14.57
N ALA A 86 9.43 -0.79 -15.87
CA ALA A 86 8.74 0.10 -16.80
C ALA A 86 7.26 -0.28 -16.95
N GLU A 87 6.95 -1.58 -17.10
CA GLU A 87 5.57 -2.08 -17.14
C GLU A 87 4.79 -1.70 -15.87
N LEU A 88 5.41 -1.78 -14.70
CA LEU A 88 4.79 -1.44 -13.42
C LEU A 88 4.62 0.06 -13.24
N ALA A 89 5.59 0.86 -13.66
CA ALA A 89 5.49 2.32 -13.68
C ALA A 89 4.33 2.77 -14.58
N ASP A 90 4.18 2.16 -15.76
CA ASP A 90 3.07 2.44 -16.67
C ASP A 90 1.71 2.09 -16.05
N LYS A 91 1.63 0.96 -15.33
CA LYS A 91 0.42 0.60 -14.57
C LYS A 91 0.04 1.70 -13.57
N VAL A 92 1.00 2.20 -12.81
CA VAL A 92 0.76 3.20 -11.76
C VAL A 92 0.45 4.58 -12.34
N MET A 93 1.17 5.00 -13.38
CA MET A 93 1.13 6.40 -13.85
C MET A 93 0.09 6.65 -14.94
N TYR A 94 -0.30 5.63 -15.71
CA TYR A 94 -1.15 5.82 -16.89
C TYR A 94 -2.36 4.89 -16.95
N LYS A 95 -2.33 3.72 -16.29
CA LYS A 95 -3.43 2.76 -16.35
C LYS A 95 -4.37 2.89 -15.15
N ALA A 96 -5.37 3.77 -15.25
CA ALA A 96 -6.32 3.95 -14.17
C ALA A 96 -7.12 2.67 -13.82
N GLY A 97 -7.28 1.73 -14.77
CA GLY A 97 -7.93 0.44 -14.51
C GLY A 97 -7.12 -0.50 -13.61
N TRP A 98 -5.87 -0.16 -13.31
CA TRP A 98 -5.06 -0.86 -12.33
C TRP A 98 -5.13 -0.15 -10.96
N ASN A 99 -6.08 -0.58 -10.13
CA ASN A 99 -6.25 -0.05 -8.78
C ASN A 99 -5.34 -0.81 -7.79
N VAL A 100 -4.19 -0.19 -7.46
CA VAL A 100 -3.20 -0.78 -6.54
C VAL A 100 -3.78 -0.98 -5.14
N GLN A 101 -4.55 -0.01 -4.62
CA GLN A 101 -5.20 -0.13 -3.32
C GLN A 101 -6.09 -1.38 -3.24
N ARG A 102 -6.90 -1.62 -4.27
CA ARG A 102 -7.77 -2.81 -4.37
C ARG A 102 -6.95 -4.08 -4.47
N ALA A 103 -5.88 -4.09 -5.28
CA ALA A 103 -5.01 -5.26 -5.43
C ALA A 103 -4.33 -5.63 -4.09
N VAL A 104 -3.77 -4.64 -3.39
CA VAL A 104 -3.15 -4.80 -2.07
C VAL A 104 -4.16 -5.33 -1.05
N ARG A 105 -5.35 -4.73 -0.95
CA ARG A 105 -6.41 -5.16 -0.01
C ARG A 105 -6.95 -6.56 -0.29
N ALA A 106 -6.98 -6.98 -1.55
CA ALA A 106 -7.42 -8.32 -1.92
C ALA A 106 -6.41 -9.40 -1.54
N HIS A 107 -5.12 -9.03 -1.50
CA HIS A 107 -4.03 -9.98 -1.39
C HIS A 107 -3.40 -10.05 0.01
N TYR A 108 -3.28 -8.91 0.68
CA TYR A 108 -2.70 -8.79 2.02
C TYR A 108 -3.79 -8.57 3.06
N ARG A 109 -3.62 -9.20 4.23
CA ARG A 109 -4.46 -9.03 5.42
C ARG A 109 -3.90 -7.95 6.36
N ARG A 110 -2.76 -7.37 5.99
CA ARG A 110 -2.09 -6.30 6.71
C ARG A 110 -2.03 -5.05 5.86
N ASP A 111 -2.12 -3.93 6.55
CA ASP A 111 -1.81 -2.62 5.99
C ASP A 111 -0.31 -2.57 5.68
N VAL A 112 0.01 -2.52 4.39
CA VAL A 112 1.39 -2.62 3.90
C VAL A 112 2.21 -1.39 4.31
N PRO A 113 1.79 -0.13 4.03
CA PRO A 113 2.50 1.06 4.50
C PRO A 113 2.78 1.02 6.00
N ARG A 114 1.77 0.70 6.82
CA ARG A 114 1.90 0.64 8.26
C ARG A 114 2.83 -0.47 8.72
N ALA A 115 2.75 -1.66 8.13
CA ALA A 115 3.62 -2.78 8.49
C ALA A 115 5.10 -2.46 8.29
N PHE A 116 5.46 -1.77 7.20
CA PHE A 116 6.85 -1.33 6.97
C PHE A 116 7.27 -0.21 7.94
N ALA A 117 6.38 0.72 8.28
CA ALA A 117 6.68 1.73 9.29
C ALA A 117 6.89 1.12 10.70
N GLU A 118 6.10 0.12 11.08
CA GLU A 118 6.26 -0.58 12.36
C GLU A 118 7.53 -1.47 12.38
N LEU A 119 7.89 -2.08 11.25
CA LEU A 119 9.19 -2.75 11.09
C LEU A 119 10.36 -1.78 11.27
N ALA A 120 10.27 -0.60 10.65
CA ALA A 120 11.27 0.46 10.75
C ALA A 120 11.45 0.94 12.20
N ALA A 121 10.35 1.15 12.93
CA ALA A 121 10.36 1.56 14.33
C ALA A 121 11.05 0.55 15.25
N GLY A 122 11.05 -0.74 14.88
CA GLY A 122 11.72 -1.80 15.63
C GLY A 122 13.22 -1.97 15.35
N ILE A 123 13.78 -1.25 14.37
CA ILE A 123 15.23 -1.17 14.14
C ILE A 123 15.79 -0.07 15.04
N PRO A 124 17.03 -0.09 15.60
CA PRO A 124 17.58 1.02 16.41
C PRO A 124 17.79 2.34 15.63
N GLU A 125 17.76 3.51 16.29
CA GLU A 125 17.87 4.84 15.63
C GLU A 125 19.26 5.06 15.03
N SER A 126 20.27 4.51 15.69
CA SER A 126 21.65 4.50 15.23
C SER A 126 21.90 3.55 14.06
N ALA A 127 20.91 2.73 13.68
CA ALA A 127 21.00 1.79 12.56
C ALA A 127 20.23 2.32 11.36
N ASP A 128 20.53 1.76 10.19
CA ASP A 128 19.94 2.23 8.95
C ASP A 128 18.47 1.78 8.82
N ARG A 129 17.54 2.74 8.90
CA ARG A 129 16.09 2.53 8.79
C ARG A 129 15.51 3.05 7.48
N LEU A 130 16.33 3.70 6.66
CA LEU A 130 15.90 4.48 5.51
C LEU A 130 15.11 3.62 4.50
N GLY A 131 15.57 2.40 4.22
CA GLY A 131 14.93 1.47 3.31
C GLY A 131 13.48 1.14 3.69
N ALA A 132 13.21 0.88 4.97
CA ALA A 132 11.86 0.57 5.43
C ALA A 132 10.93 1.78 5.36
N TYR A 133 11.40 2.97 5.74
CA TYR A 133 10.60 4.19 5.63
C TYR A 133 10.34 4.61 4.17
N ARG A 134 11.30 4.38 3.26
CA ARG A 134 11.08 4.56 1.81
C ARG A 134 9.92 3.68 1.34
N VAL A 135 9.92 2.39 1.70
CA VAL A 135 8.84 1.47 1.32
C VAL A 135 7.52 1.94 1.91
N ALA A 136 7.47 2.31 3.20
CA ALA A 136 6.25 2.78 3.84
C ALA A 136 5.65 4.01 3.13
N ALA A 137 6.47 5.02 2.84
CA ALA A 137 6.02 6.24 2.18
C ALA A 137 5.59 6.00 0.72
N MET A 138 6.37 5.24 -0.04
CA MET A 138 6.02 4.89 -1.43
C MET A 138 4.76 4.03 -1.49
N ALA A 139 4.63 3.03 -0.62
CA ALA A 139 3.44 2.20 -0.52
C ALA A 139 2.20 3.04 -0.21
N SER A 140 2.31 3.98 0.73
CA SER A 140 1.22 4.88 1.14
C SER A 140 0.73 5.73 -0.04
N TRP A 141 1.66 6.27 -0.83
CA TRP A 141 1.34 6.98 -2.07
C TRP A 141 0.69 6.05 -3.11
N LEU A 142 1.23 4.84 -3.31
CA LEU A 142 0.72 3.86 -4.26
C LEU A 142 -0.72 3.42 -3.94
N VAL A 143 -1.06 3.22 -2.67
CA VAL A 143 -2.42 2.87 -2.24
C VAL A 143 -3.32 4.08 -2.02
N ASN A 144 -2.81 5.28 -2.31
CA ASN A 144 -3.50 6.56 -2.18
C ASN A 144 -4.15 6.71 -0.79
N ASP A 145 -3.35 6.52 0.26
CA ASP A 145 -3.80 6.77 1.63
C ASP A 145 -4.25 8.22 1.83
N PRO A 146 -5.08 8.49 2.85
CA PRO A 146 -5.43 9.85 3.25
C PRO A 146 -4.19 10.74 3.39
N ALA A 147 -4.30 12.00 2.96
CA ALA A 147 -3.16 12.93 2.89
C ALA A 147 -2.38 13.04 4.22
N MET A 148 -3.06 13.02 5.36
CA MET A 148 -2.40 13.09 6.68
C MET A 148 -1.64 11.81 7.03
N GLU A 149 -2.11 10.64 6.60
CA GLU A 149 -1.41 9.37 6.79
C GLU A 149 -0.16 9.31 5.91
N PHE A 150 -0.31 9.68 4.63
CA PHE A 150 0.83 9.79 3.71
C PHE A 150 1.88 10.79 4.23
N LYS A 151 1.44 11.98 4.71
CA LYS A 151 2.33 12.97 5.33
C LYS A 151 3.08 12.41 6.53
N ALA A 152 2.42 11.64 7.39
CA ALA A 152 3.08 11.01 8.53
C ALA A 152 4.16 10.00 8.10
N HIS A 153 3.98 9.28 6.99
CA HIS A 153 5.04 8.43 6.43
C HIS A 153 6.19 9.25 5.83
N LEU A 154 5.90 10.37 5.17
CA LEU A 154 6.92 11.28 4.66
C LEU A 154 7.76 11.93 5.74
N ASP A 155 7.15 12.32 6.87
CA ASP A 155 7.87 12.91 7.99
C ASP A 155 8.85 11.90 8.60
N ARG A 156 8.42 10.65 8.81
CA ARG A 156 9.33 9.58 9.25
C ARG A 156 10.47 9.31 8.27
N LEU A 157 10.19 9.39 6.96
CA LEU A 157 11.21 9.30 5.93
C LEU A 157 12.17 10.50 6.00
N TRP A 158 11.69 11.71 6.30
CA TRP A 158 12.49 12.93 6.49
C TRP A 158 13.41 12.86 7.70
N ASP A 159 12.93 12.31 8.80
CA ASP A 159 13.67 12.16 10.06
C ASP A 159 14.74 11.06 9.99
N ALA A 160 14.65 10.15 9.02
CA ALA A 160 15.65 9.10 8.83
C ALA A 160 16.99 9.68 8.34
N ILE A 161 18.09 9.07 8.80
CA ILE A 161 19.46 9.44 8.41
C ILE A 161 19.71 9.01 6.95
N GLY A 162 20.32 9.90 6.17
CA GLY A 162 20.73 9.65 4.78
C GLY A 162 20.05 10.57 3.77
N GLU A 163 20.74 10.84 2.67
CA GLU A 163 20.17 11.54 1.51
C GLU A 163 19.29 10.59 0.70
N ASP A 164 18.18 11.13 0.18
CA ASP A 164 17.20 10.33 -0.54
C ASP A 164 16.44 11.16 -1.58
N ASP A 165 16.62 10.83 -2.86
CA ASP A 165 15.89 11.47 -3.96
C ASP A 165 14.39 11.14 -3.92
N MET A 166 14.02 9.99 -3.36
CA MET A 166 12.62 9.59 -3.23
C MET A 166 11.86 10.49 -2.24
N ARG A 167 12.46 10.84 -1.11
CA ARG A 167 11.95 11.86 -0.18
C ARG A 167 11.58 13.16 -0.91
N THR A 168 12.45 13.66 -1.79
CA THR A 168 12.18 14.86 -2.59
C THR A 168 11.02 14.65 -3.57
N SER A 169 11.01 13.51 -4.26
CA SER A 169 10.00 13.16 -5.27
C SER A 169 8.61 13.01 -4.64
N LEU A 170 8.50 12.31 -3.52
CA LEU A 170 7.26 12.13 -2.79
C LEU A 170 6.80 13.42 -2.10
N SER A 171 7.72 14.26 -1.62
CA SER A 171 7.37 15.61 -1.12
C SER A 171 6.76 16.47 -2.22
N ARG A 172 7.30 16.42 -3.45
CA ARG A 172 6.69 17.09 -4.61
C ARG A 172 5.34 16.50 -4.96
N ALA A 173 5.19 15.18 -4.91
CA ALA A 173 3.91 14.52 -5.15
C ALA A 173 2.86 14.99 -4.15
N PHE A 174 3.19 15.02 -2.86
CA PHE A 174 2.32 15.54 -1.81
C PHE A 174 1.95 17.01 -2.02
N ALA A 175 2.93 17.88 -2.26
CA ALA A 175 2.72 19.32 -2.43
C ALA A 175 1.85 19.66 -3.65
N ASN A 176 1.89 18.84 -4.71
CA ASN A 176 1.15 19.06 -5.95
C ASN A 176 -0.10 18.16 -6.07
N ALA A 177 -0.49 17.47 -5.00
CA ALA A 177 -1.60 16.50 -4.99
C ALA A 177 -1.51 15.48 -6.16
N LEU A 178 -0.30 15.04 -6.49
CA LEU A 178 -0.09 14.00 -7.51
C LEU A 178 -0.44 12.66 -6.91
N VAL A 179 -1.33 11.93 -7.59
CA VAL A 179 -1.82 10.61 -7.17
C VAL A 179 -1.63 9.59 -8.30
N PRO A 180 -1.59 8.28 -7.99
CA PRO A 180 -1.62 7.23 -8.99
C PRO A 180 -2.80 7.38 -9.95
N ALA A 181 -2.68 6.84 -11.17
CA ALA A 181 -3.69 6.99 -12.22
C ALA A 181 -5.11 6.60 -11.76
N TYR A 182 -5.24 5.49 -11.03
CA TYR A 182 -6.53 5.00 -10.52
C TYR A 182 -7.15 5.86 -9.42
N ALA A 183 -6.45 6.87 -8.92
CA ALA A 183 -6.95 7.77 -7.88
C ALA A 183 -7.29 9.15 -8.44
N ARG A 184 -7.04 9.39 -9.74
CA ARG A 184 -7.35 10.67 -10.38
C ARG A 184 -8.85 10.73 -10.67
N GLY A 185 -9.54 11.76 -10.17
CA GLY A 185 -11.00 11.89 -10.27
C GLY A 185 -11.58 12.04 -11.69
N ASP A 186 -10.71 12.14 -12.69
CA ASP A 186 -11.01 12.26 -14.12
C ASP A 186 -10.95 10.93 -14.89
N ALA A 187 -10.57 9.82 -14.25
CA ALA A 187 -10.50 8.55 -14.98
C ALA A 187 -11.92 8.07 -15.41
N PRO A 188 -12.09 7.61 -16.66
CA PRO A 188 -13.39 7.19 -17.20
C PRO A 188 -14.09 6.10 -16.38
N GLU A 189 -13.33 5.18 -15.78
CA GLU A 189 -13.83 4.16 -14.85
C GLU A 189 -14.46 4.74 -13.58
N HIS A 190 -13.92 5.82 -13.00
CA HIS A 190 -14.52 6.46 -11.82
C HIS A 190 -15.83 7.18 -12.15
N ALA A 191 -16.08 7.53 -13.41
CA ALA A 191 -17.40 8.00 -13.80
C ALA A 191 -18.44 6.87 -13.72
N ARG A 192 -18.06 5.63 -14.04
CA ARG A 192 -18.94 4.45 -13.92
C ARG A 192 -19.18 4.05 -12.48
N ASP A 193 -18.13 4.04 -11.66
CA ASP A 193 -18.25 3.71 -10.23
C ASP A 193 -19.06 4.78 -9.48
N ARG A 194 -18.85 6.08 -9.77
CA ARG A 194 -19.70 7.16 -9.23
C ARG A 194 -21.16 7.03 -9.63
N LEU A 195 -21.44 6.64 -10.88
CA LEU A 195 -22.81 6.39 -11.33
C LEU A 195 -23.44 5.21 -10.60
N ALA A 196 -22.68 4.15 -10.34
CA ALA A 196 -23.16 2.98 -9.58
C ALA A 196 -23.38 3.30 -8.09
N GLU A 197 -22.51 4.11 -7.48
CA GLU A 197 -22.63 4.62 -6.11
C GLU A 197 -23.82 5.58 -5.96
N ASP A 198 -24.02 6.49 -6.93
CA ASP A 198 -25.20 7.37 -6.98
C ASP A 198 -26.50 6.58 -7.17
N GLU A 199 -26.46 5.51 -7.97
CA GLU A 199 -27.61 4.63 -8.20
C GLU A 199 -27.95 3.80 -6.94
N THR A 200 -26.94 3.27 -6.25
CA THR A 200 -27.15 2.59 -4.95
C THR A 200 -27.64 3.53 -3.86
N ALA A 201 -27.09 4.75 -3.77
CA ALA A 201 -27.57 5.77 -2.83
C ALA A 201 -29.02 6.20 -3.09
N ARG A 202 -29.45 6.26 -4.37
CA ARG A 202 -30.86 6.50 -4.73
C ARG A 202 -31.79 5.35 -4.37
N LEU A 203 -31.30 4.11 -4.47
CA LEU A 203 -32.07 2.92 -4.11
C LEU A 203 -32.23 2.78 -2.59
N ASP A 204 -31.19 3.11 -1.81
CA ASP A 204 -31.22 3.10 -0.35
C ASP A 204 -31.97 4.29 0.26
N GLY A 205 -32.01 5.44 -0.43
CA GLY A 205 -32.74 6.64 -0.03
C GLY A 205 -34.17 6.76 -0.57
N GLY A 206 -34.73 5.69 -1.16
CA GLY A 206 -36.02 5.73 -1.84
C GLY A 206 -37.24 5.89 -0.90
N PRO A 207 -38.37 6.44 -1.41
CA PRO A 207 -39.58 6.80 -0.64
C PRO A 207 -40.26 5.63 0.11
N ALA A 208 -39.81 4.40 -0.10
CA ALA A 208 -40.26 3.22 0.65
C ALA A 208 -39.73 3.18 2.10
N ALA A 209 -38.52 3.69 2.35
CA ALA A 209 -37.94 3.75 3.70
C ALA A 209 -38.68 4.78 4.59
N ASP A 210 -39.09 5.91 4.01
CA ASP A 210 -39.88 6.94 4.68
C ASP A 210 -41.33 6.50 4.92
N ALA A 211 -41.92 5.72 4.01
CA ALA A 211 -43.25 5.16 4.17
C ALA A 211 -43.32 4.13 5.32
N ASP A 212 -42.32 3.25 5.46
CA ASP A 212 -42.26 2.27 6.55
C ASP A 212 -41.98 2.94 7.92
N ALA A 213 -41.16 3.99 7.93
CA ALA A 213 -40.93 4.81 9.13
C ALA A 213 -42.18 5.59 9.57
N ALA A 214 -42.97 6.11 8.63
CA ALA A 214 -44.24 6.78 8.90
C ALA A 214 -45.31 5.80 9.42
N LEU A 215 -45.41 4.60 8.83
CA LEU A 215 -46.37 3.58 9.24
C LEU A 215 -46.10 3.05 10.66
N ARG A 216 -44.82 2.92 11.04
CA ARG A 216 -44.40 2.53 12.41
C ARG A 216 -44.67 3.61 13.46
N ARG A 217 -44.69 4.89 13.07
CA ARG A 217 -45.10 5.99 13.98
C ARG A 217 -46.61 6.02 14.21
N MET A 218 -47.41 5.63 13.22
CA MET A 218 -48.87 5.62 13.30
C MET A 218 -49.44 4.42 14.08
N THR A 219 -48.67 3.33 14.24
CA THR A 219 -49.15 2.06 14.82
C THR A 219 -48.77 1.83 16.29
N ARG A 220 -48.13 2.78 16.98
CA ARG A 220 -47.84 2.65 18.42
C ARG A 220 -49.10 2.90 19.26
N PRO A 221 -49.64 1.91 20.01
CA PRO A 221 -50.74 2.14 20.93
C PRO A 221 -50.25 2.96 22.12
N GLY A 222 -50.97 4.04 22.44
CA GLY A 222 -50.62 4.96 23.53
C GLY A 222 -50.57 4.26 24.88
N ALA A 223 -49.43 4.41 25.58
CA ALA A 223 -49.28 4.00 26.96
C ALA A 223 -50.18 4.90 27.84
N ALA A 224 -51.21 4.28 28.42
CA ALA A 224 -52.11 4.92 29.37
C ALA A 224 -51.33 5.44 30.59
N THR A 225 -51.48 6.74 30.84
CA THR A 225 -50.99 7.46 32.02
C THR A 225 -51.66 6.89 33.26
N ARG A 226 -50.89 6.31 34.20
CA ARG A 226 -51.39 6.05 35.57
C ARG A 226 -50.99 7.22 36.47
N ARG A 227 -52.00 7.81 37.10
CA ARG A 227 -51.88 8.65 38.30
C ARG A 227 -51.65 7.76 39.52
#